data_AF-A0A7R9FT88-F1
#
_entry.id   AF-A0A7R9FT88-F1
#
_cell.length_a   1.000
_cell.length_b   1.000
_cell.length_c   1.000
_cell.angle_alpha   90.00
_cell.angle_beta   90.00
_cell.angle_gamma   90.00
#
_symmetry.space_group_name_H-M   'P 1'
#
loop_
_entity.id
_entity.type
_entity.pdbx_description
1 polymer ?
#
loop_
_entity_poly.entity_id
_entity_poly.type
_entity_poly.pdbx_seq_one_letter_code
_entity_poly.pdbx_strand_id
1 'polypeptide(L)'
;MHSRVGRVLKDDKGGPRSHSRRWTSFSKATLDCEIPGDSPFQFTEIQSTTRRIRKNGKDMVYAVFATNRNSLAASAICAYSFDDIRKAFNGPFMGKYSPKSEWIKVSDYEVPNPRPGSTLVKESRQISEAAVNFIMMYPFMYDHVQPIYQQPIFVFSQDKNNARLSRIVVDEDITGVDGSTHDVIFMGTDDGRVLKVIYNEDDAAEKVNAVVLEDLEVLGNAKRVVNMYRYREEGKPAKIVVIGDEQIKALPVHRCNLVKSCRDCVKLQDPYCAWDTMGKDHCFNVDSGSYENKHSCYVQDVRSGKSSLCPQLISHLGDEDGSNGTMLSGISGDSLQANGLQRYPTVPFRRFSRFIYGETSVKDKAHSRGHITATTDKKIRKVEER
;
A
#
# COMPACT_ATOMS: atom_id res chain seq x y z
N MET A 1 0.13 -19.15 4.48
CA MET A 1 0.76 -18.12 5.36
C MET A 1 -0.29 -17.05 5.58
N HIS A 2 -0.41 -16.47 6.77
CA HIS A 2 -1.37 -15.39 7.04
C HIS A 2 -0.71 -14.30 7.85
N SER A 3 -1.13 -13.07 7.59
CA SER A 3 -0.71 -11.90 8.35
C SER A 3 -1.55 -11.75 9.62
N ARG A 4 -0.92 -11.27 10.69
CA ARG A 4 -1.52 -11.26 12.03
C ARG A 4 -1.22 -9.95 12.73
N VAL A 5 -2.18 -9.47 13.51
CA VAL A 5 -1.97 -8.46 14.54
C VAL A 5 -1.95 -9.16 15.90
N GLY A 6 -0.90 -8.91 16.68
CA GLY A 6 -0.76 -9.39 18.06
C GLY A 6 -1.00 -8.26 19.06
N ARG A 7 -1.56 -8.58 20.22
CA ARG A 7 -1.77 -7.64 21.34
C ARG A 7 -1.24 -8.23 22.63
N VAL A 8 -0.63 -7.39 23.44
CA VAL A 8 -0.30 -7.63 24.86
C VAL A 8 -0.73 -6.41 25.67
N LEU A 9 -1.06 -6.61 26.95
CA LEU A 9 -1.30 -5.52 27.88
C LEU A 9 0.04 -4.98 28.40
N LYS A 10 0.15 -3.65 28.51
CA LYS A 10 1.38 -2.97 28.94
C LYS A 10 1.78 -3.32 30.38
N ASP A 11 0.79 -3.60 31.21
CA ASP A 11 0.88 -3.92 32.64
C ASP A 11 0.88 -5.43 32.92
N ASP A 12 1.06 -6.28 31.90
CA ASP A 12 1.22 -7.71 32.08
C ASP A 12 2.59 -8.02 32.74
N LYS A 13 2.52 -8.49 33.99
CA LYS A 13 3.66 -8.86 34.87
C LYS A 13 3.88 -10.37 34.91
N GLY A 14 3.25 -11.11 33.99
CA GLY A 14 3.22 -12.57 33.95
C GLY A 14 2.22 -13.19 34.91
N GLY A 15 2.07 -14.51 34.80
CA GLY A 15 1.12 -15.29 35.59
C GLY A 15 1.64 -15.68 36.99
N PRO A 16 0.81 -16.34 37.81
CA PRO A 16 1.22 -16.86 39.10
C PRO A 16 2.37 -17.88 38.99
N ARG A 17 3.20 -17.95 40.05
CA ARG A 17 4.20 -19.00 40.27
C ARG A 17 5.13 -19.21 39.05
N SER A 18 5.04 -20.39 38.43
CA SER A 18 5.85 -20.84 37.29
C SER A 18 5.59 -20.05 36.00
N HIS A 19 4.49 -19.30 35.92
CA HIS A 19 4.13 -18.49 34.75
C HIS A 19 4.57 -17.03 34.84
N SER A 20 5.37 -16.66 35.85
CA SER A 20 5.84 -15.28 36.12
C SER A 20 6.63 -14.62 34.98
N ARG A 21 7.13 -15.39 34.01
CA ARG A 21 7.87 -14.90 32.83
C ARG A 21 7.16 -15.17 31.50
N ARG A 22 5.84 -15.40 31.52
CA ARG A 22 5.04 -15.64 30.32
C ARG A 22 3.93 -14.62 30.19
N TRP A 23 3.68 -14.14 28.98
CA TRP A 23 2.52 -13.27 28.69
C TRP A 23 1.22 -13.98 29.07
N THR A 24 0.39 -13.30 29.84
CA THR A 24 -0.97 -13.72 30.24
C THR A 24 -2.06 -13.01 29.45
N SER A 25 -1.66 -12.05 28.62
CA SER A 25 -2.55 -11.22 27.81
C SER A 25 -2.31 -11.33 26.30
N PHE A 26 -1.36 -12.17 25.87
CA PHE A 26 -1.03 -12.31 24.46
C PHE A 26 -2.16 -12.98 23.68
N SER A 27 -2.66 -12.28 22.68
CA SER A 27 -3.62 -12.81 21.69
C SER A 27 -3.31 -12.27 20.30
N LYS A 28 -3.74 -12.96 19.25
CA LYS A 28 -3.56 -12.53 17.85
C LYS A 28 -4.78 -12.81 16.97
N ALA A 29 -5.05 -11.90 16.04
CA ALA A 29 -6.12 -12.01 15.04
C ALA A 29 -5.54 -12.01 13.62
N THR A 30 -6.25 -12.60 12.65
CA THR A 30 -5.91 -12.51 11.21
C THR A 30 -6.18 -11.10 10.69
N LEU A 31 -5.30 -10.56 9.85
CA LEU A 31 -5.56 -9.38 9.03
C LEU A 31 -5.90 -9.84 7.63
N ASP A 32 -7.09 -9.51 7.14
CA ASP A 32 -7.50 -9.82 5.77
C ASP A 32 -7.22 -8.63 4.86
N CYS A 33 -6.66 -8.90 3.69
CA CYS A 33 -6.49 -7.92 2.62
C CYS A 33 -6.70 -8.64 1.30
N GLU A 34 -7.87 -8.48 0.71
CA GLU A 34 -8.28 -9.26 -0.46
C GLU A 34 -9.18 -8.46 -1.41
N ILE A 35 -9.06 -8.74 -2.71
CA ILE A 35 -10.01 -8.19 -3.69
C ILE A 35 -11.27 -9.06 -3.63
N PRO A 36 -12.44 -8.47 -3.33
CA PRO A 36 -13.68 -9.22 -3.23
C PRO A 36 -14.11 -9.78 -4.60
N GLY A 37 -14.84 -10.89 -4.58
CA GLY A 37 -15.39 -11.57 -5.75
C GLY A 37 -15.82 -13.00 -5.42
N ASP A 38 -16.33 -13.74 -6.41
CA ASP A 38 -16.75 -15.15 -6.23
C ASP A 38 -15.58 -16.04 -5.76
N SER A 39 -14.36 -15.68 -6.18
CA SER A 39 -13.11 -16.25 -5.69
C SER A 39 -12.19 -15.09 -5.28
N PRO A 40 -12.14 -14.73 -3.99
CA PRO A 40 -11.37 -13.58 -3.52
C PRO A 40 -9.87 -13.74 -3.80
N PHE A 41 -9.22 -12.66 -4.23
CA PHE A 41 -7.77 -12.66 -4.44
C PHE A 41 -7.06 -12.10 -3.20
N GLN A 42 -6.32 -12.96 -2.49
CA GLN A 42 -5.76 -12.64 -1.18
C GLN A 42 -4.29 -12.19 -1.23
N PHE A 43 -3.97 -11.14 -0.48
CA PHE A 43 -2.60 -10.70 -0.20
C PHE A 43 -2.23 -11.12 1.23
N THR A 44 -1.46 -12.20 1.35
CA THR A 44 -1.31 -12.91 2.62
C THR A 44 -0.06 -12.52 3.42
N GLU A 45 0.93 -11.87 2.81
CA GLU A 45 2.23 -11.55 3.42
C GLU A 45 2.39 -10.05 3.70
N ILE A 46 2.18 -9.62 4.95
CA ILE A 46 2.41 -8.25 5.39
C ILE A 46 3.90 -7.89 5.29
N GLN A 47 4.20 -6.73 4.69
CA GLN A 47 5.57 -6.26 4.44
C GLN A 47 5.95 -5.09 5.34
N SER A 48 5.00 -4.19 5.61
CA SER A 48 5.21 -2.94 6.37
C SER A 48 3.89 -2.40 6.88
N THR A 49 3.94 -1.67 8.00
CA THR A 49 2.82 -0.90 8.51
C THR A 49 3.24 0.54 8.77
N THR A 50 2.26 1.42 8.79
CA THR A 50 2.44 2.79 9.30
C THR A 50 2.44 2.81 10.83
N ARG A 51 2.78 3.97 11.40
CA ARG A 51 2.42 4.28 12.79
C ARG A 51 0.89 4.46 12.90
N ARG A 52 0.40 4.63 14.13
CA ARG A 52 -1.00 5.06 14.35
C ARG A 52 -1.23 6.40 13.67
N ILE A 53 -2.26 6.46 12.83
CA ILE A 53 -2.72 7.65 12.10
C ILE A 53 -4.12 7.99 12.61
N ARG A 54 -4.41 9.29 12.73
CA ARG A 54 -5.69 9.77 13.25
C ARG A 54 -6.45 10.52 12.16
N LYS A 55 -7.43 9.85 11.53
CA LYS A 55 -8.25 10.39 10.45
C LYS A 55 -9.70 10.53 10.90
N ASN A 56 -10.33 11.70 10.71
CA ASN A 56 -11.76 11.92 10.99
C ASN A 56 -12.22 11.44 12.38
N GLY A 57 -11.45 11.71 13.43
CA GLY A 57 -11.83 11.27 14.77
C GLY A 57 -11.44 9.84 15.13
N LYS A 58 -10.96 9.03 14.16
CA LYS A 58 -10.71 7.59 14.31
C LYS A 58 -9.24 7.25 14.17
N ASP A 59 -8.79 6.28 14.95
CA ASP A 59 -7.43 5.76 14.85
C ASP A 59 -7.37 4.60 13.87
N MET A 60 -6.37 4.63 12.99
CA MET A 60 -6.18 3.63 11.96
C MET A 60 -4.71 3.35 11.68
N VAL A 61 -4.46 2.29 10.92
CA VAL A 61 -3.14 1.88 10.43
C VAL A 61 -3.27 1.40 8.99
N TYR A 62 -2.39 1.89 8.12
CA TYR A 62 -2.17 1.30 6.79
C TYR A 62 -1.13 0.21 6.85
N ALA A 63 -1.34 -0.85 6.08
CA ALA A 63 -0.42 -1.96 5.92
C ALA A 63 -0.26 -2.34 4.46
N VAL A 64 0.97 -2.66 4.08
CA VAL A 64 1.31 -3.22 2.78
C VAL A 64 1.33 -4.73 2.90
N PHE A 65 0.66 -5.40 1.98
CA PHE A 65 0.67 -6.84 1.81
C PHE A 65 1.22 -7.21 0.44
N ALA A 66 1.80 -8.39 0.36
CA ALA A 66 2.21 -9.02 -0.88
C ALA A 66 1.56 -10.38 -1.03
N THR A 67 1.46 -10.84 -2.26
CA THR A 67 1.23 -12.24 -2.58
C THR A 67 2.44 -13.08 -2.19
N ASN A 68 2.26 -14.40 -2.12
CA ASN A 68 3.35 -15.33 -1.89
C ASN A 68 4.45 -15.14 -2.96
N ARG A 69 5.72 -15.22 -2.55
CA ARG A 69 6.87 -15.07 -3.46
C ARG A 69 6.86 -16.03 -4.65
N ASN A 70 6.28 -17.22 -4.50
CA ASN A 70 6.17 -18.24 -5.55
C ASN A 70 4.91 -18.08 -6.42
N SER A 71 4.13 -17.02 -6.22
CA SER A 71 2.93 -16.70 -6.99
C SER A 71 3.10 -15.39 -7.78
N LEU A 72 2.07 -15.02 -8.55
CA LEU A 72 2.03 -13.74 -9.29
C LEU A 72 2.48 -12.59 -8.38
N ALA A 73 3.43 -11.78 -8.86
CA ALA A 73 3.96 -10.66 -8.11
C ALA A 73 2.95 -9.51 -8.02
N ALA A 74 2.28 -9.41 -6.88
CA ALA A 74 1.36 -8.33 -6.61
C ALA A 74 1.45 -7.90 -5.15
N SER A 75 1.04 -6.67 -4.88
CA SER A 75 0.97 -6.08 -3.55
C SER A 75 -0.30 -5.25 -3.41
N ALA A 76 -0.70 -5.00 -2.18
CA ALA A 76 -1.88 -4.22 -1.86
C ALA A 76 -1.66 -3.36 -0.62
N ILE A 77 -2.35 -2.23 -0.56
CA ILE A 77 -2.49 -1.44 0.66
C ILE A 77 -3.89 -1.66 1.23
N CYS A 78 -3.96 -2.06 2.48
CA CYS A 78 -5.20 -2.09 3.25
C CYS A 78 -5.07 -1.16 4.46
N ALA A 79 -6.20 -0.57 4.86
CA ALA A 79 -6.30 0.25 6.07
C ALA A 79 -7.21 -0.44 7.08
N TYR A 80 -6.83 -0.39 8.35
CA TYR A 80 -7.57 -1.02 9.45
C TYR A 80 -7.85 -0.01 10.54
N SER A 81 -9.09 0.02 11.03
CA SER A 81 -9.42 0.83 12.20
C SER A 81 -8.97 0.12 13.48
N PHE A 82 -8.54 0.88 14.49
CA PHE A 82 -8.28 0.31 15.80
C PHE A 82 -9.56 -0.19 16.48
N ASP A 83 -10.73 0.27 16.04
CA ASP A 83 -12.03 -0.19 16.55
C ASP A 83 -12.29 -1.64 16.11
N ASP A 84 -12.05 -1.96 14.84
CA ASP A 84 -12.22 -3.31 14.29
C ASP A 84 -11.16 -4.28 14.85
N ILE A 85 -9.92 -3.80 15.02
CA ILE A 85 -8.87 -4.56 15.70
C ILE A 85 -9.31 -4.91 17.14
N ARG A 86 -9.82 -3.92 17.90
CA ARG A 86 -10.32 -4.15 19.27
C ARG A 86 -11.53 -5.09 19.27
N LYS A 87 -12.44 -4.95 18.32
CA LYS A 87 -13.61 -5.82 18.15
C LYS A 87 -13.18 -7.28 17.98
N ALA A 88 -12.22 -7.56 17.10
CA ALA A 88 -11.70 -8.92 16.91
C ALA A 88 -11.10 -9.52 18.20
N PHE A 89 -10.35 -8.72 18.98
CA PHE A 89 -9.81 -9.19 20.26
C PHE A 89 -10.85 -9.38 21.37
N ASN A 90 -12.01 -8.73 21.26
CA ASN A 90 -13.15 -8.93 22.15
C ASN A 90 -14.10 -10.02 21.65
N GLY A 91 -13.90 -10.53 20.43
CA GLY A 91 -14.64 -11.62 19.82
C GLY A 91 -14.24 -13.01 20.37
N PRO A 92 -14.73 -14.09 19.78
CA PRO A 92 -14.47 -15.43 20.30
C PRO A 92 -13.04 -15.91 19.98
N PHE A 93 -12.53 -16.81 20.82
CA PHE A 93 -11.25 -17.47 20.58
C PHE A 93 -11.40 -18.59 19.54
N MET A 94 -10.30 -18.95 18.90
CA MET A 94 -10.21 -20.05 17.97
C MET A 94 -9.31 -21.15 18.55
N GLY A 95 -9.76 -22.38 18.46
CA GLY A 95 -9.09 -23.53 19.07
C GLY A 95 -9.25 -24.80 18.27
N LYS A 96 -8.55 -25.84 18.72
CA LYS A 96 -8.71 -27.21 18.22
C LYS A 96 -8.99 -28.13 19.40
N TYR A 97 -9.93 -29.06 19.24
CA TYR A 97 -10.18 -30.11 20.24
C TYR A 97 -9.03 -31.12 20.32
N SER A 98 -8.43 -31.44 19.16
CA SER A 98 -7.24 -32.28 19.05
C SER A 98 -6.31 -31.75 17.96
N PRO A 99 -5.02 -32.15 17.91
CA PRO A 99 -4.11 -31.72 16.84
C PRO A 99 -4.64 -31.99 15.42
N LYS A 100 -5.44 -33.05 15.26
CA LYS A 100 -6.05 -33.47 13.99
C LYS A 100 -7.39 -32.79 13.70
N SER A 101 -8.00 -32.13 14.69
CA SER A 101 -9.27 -31.44 14.51
C SER A 101 -9.12 -30.17 13.68
N GLU A 102 -10.23 -29.75 13.08
CA GLU A 102 -10.36 -28.45 12.45
C GLU A 102 -10.30 -27.33 13.49
N TRP A 103 -9.96 -26.13 13.02
CA TRP A 103 -10.03 -24.93 13.84
C TRP A 103 -11.50 -24.53 13.99
N ILE A 104 -11.96 -24.45 15.23
CA ILE A 104 -13.34 -24.10 15.57
C ILE A 104 -13.39 -22.91 16.51
N LYS A 105 -14.54 -22.24 16.51
CA LYS A 105 -14.88 -21.23 17.50
C LYS A 105 -14.98 -21.89 18.89
N VAL A 106 -14.21 -21.39 19.84
CA VAL A 106 -14.29 -21.80 21.26
C VAL A 106 -15.59 -21.26 21.86
N SER A 107 -16.26 -22.06 22.67
CA SER A 107 -17.52 -21.67 23.31
C SER A 107 -17.28 -20.62 24.38
N ASP A 108 -18.16 -19.63 24.50
CA ASP A 108 -18.04 -18.58 25.54
C ASP A 108 -18.12 -19.16 26.96
N TYR A 109 -18.78 -20.31 27.15
CA TYR A 109 -18.84 -21.01 28.44
C TYR A 109 -17.49 -21.61 28.86
N GLU A 110 -16.58 -21.84 27.91
CA GLU A 110 -15.22 -22.33 28.18
C GLU A 110 -14.24 -21.19 28.50
N VAL A 111 -14.64 -19.94 28.26
CA VAL A 111 -13.79 -18.76 28.48
C VAL A 111 -13.79 -18.40 29.97
N PRO A 112 -12.62 -18.40 30.64
CA PRO A 112 -12.54 -18.05 32.07
C PRO A 112 -12.97 -16.61 32.37
N ASN A 113 -13.44 -16.37 33.60
CA ASN A 113 -13.75 -15.04 34.12
C ASN A 113 -12.75 -14.65 35.24
N PRO A 114 -12.10 -13.47 35.20
CA PRO A 114 -12.14 -12.45 34.14
C PRO A 114 -11.56 -12.95 32.83
N ARG A 115 -12.12 -12.47 31.71
CA ARG A 115 -11.71 -12.86 30.36
C ARG A 115 -10.21 -12.67 30.16
N PRO A 116 -9.46 -13.70 29.72
CA PRO A 116 -8.04 -13.56 29.44
C PRO A 116 -7.74 -12.47 28.40
N GLY A 117 -6.70 -11.67 28.65
CA GLY A 117 -6.33 -10.53 27.80
C GLY A 117 -7.25 -9.30 27.92
N SER A 118 -8.17 -9.28 28.88
CA SER A 118 -9.01 -8.10 29.17
C SER A 118 -8.33 -7.13 30.14
N THR A 119 -8.67 -5.84 30.04
CA THR A 119 -8.18 -4.77 30.93
C THR A 119 -8.83 -4.80 32.33
N LEU A 120 -9.76 -5.73 32.58
CA LEU A 120 -10.36 -5.92 33.92
C LEU A 120 -9.39 -6.64 34.87
N VAL A 121 -8.37 -7.31 34.33
CA VAL A 121 -7.30 -7.93 35.10
C VAL A 121 -6.34 -6.85 35.59
N LYS A 122 -6.50 -6.42 36.84
CA LYS A 122 -5.61 -5.41 37.45
C LYS A 122 -4.22 -5.95 37.82
N GLU A 123 -4.17 -7.21 38.28
CA GLU A 123 -2.92 -7.86 38.68
C GLU A 123 -2.81 -9.24 38.01
N SER A 124 -2.04 -9.29 36.92
CA SER A 124 -1.78 -10.49 36.12
C SER A 124 -1.20 -11.66 36.92
N ARG A 125 -0.50 -11.38 38.03
CA ARG A 125 0.04 -12.42 38.92
C ARG A 125 -1.00 -13.11 39.80
N GLN A 126 -2.20 -12.53 39.91
CA GLN A 126 -3.29 -13.05 40.74
C GLN A 126 -4.39 -13.74 39.92
N ILE A 127 -4.24 -13.84 38.60
CA ILE A 127 -5.21 -14.55 37.76
C ILE A 127 -5.19 -16.06 38.05
N SER A 128 -6.32 -16.72 37.79
CA SER A 128 -6.44 -18.16 38.00
C SER A 128 -5.53 -18.95 37.06
N GLU A 129 -5.01 -20.10 37.51
CA GLU A 129 -4.23 -21.01 36.65
C GLU A 129 -5.05 -21.45 35.42
N ALA A 130 -6.37 -21.58 35.55
CA ALA A 130 -7.27 -21.85 34.43
C ALA A 130 -7.23 -20.75 33.35
N ALA A 131 -7.24 -19.47 33.73
CA ALA A 131 -7.14 -18.35 32.79
C ALA A 131 -5.77 -18.32 32.08
N VAL A 132 -4.69 -18.62 32.81
CA VAL A 132 -3.33 -18.71 32.25
C VAL A 132 -3.24 -19.86 31.23
N ASN A 133 -3.72 -21.04 31.60
CA ASN A 133 -3.69 -22.21 30.73
C ASN A 133 -4.55 -21.98 29.48
N PHE A 134 -5.71 -21.35 29.64
CA PHE A 134 -6.59 -21.00 28.53
C PHE A 134 -5.88 -20.12 27.51
N ILE A 135 -5.28 -18.99 27.90
CA ILE A 135 -4.66 -18.07 26.92
C ILE A 135 -3.40 -18.66 26.27
N MET A 136 -2.69 -19.55 26.98
CA MET A 136 -1.56 -20.29 26.41
C MET A 136 -2.02 -21.31 25.35
N MET A 137 -3.19 -21.91 25.54
CA MET A 137 -3.76 -22.89 24.61
C MET A 137 -4.50 -22.23 23.44
N TYR A 138 -5.18 -21.10 23.69
CA TYR A 138 -6.03 -20.41 22.73
C TYR A 138 -5.58 -18.95 22.49
N PRO A 139 -4.39 -18.70 21.92
CA PRO A 139 -3.91 -17.34 21.66
C PRO A 139 -4.53 -16.73 20.39
N PHE A 140 -5.30 -17.47 19.60
CA PHE A 140 -5.86 -17.00 18.33
C PHE A 140 -7.30 -16.54 18.50
N MET A 141 -7.64 -15.41 17.89
CA MET A 141 -9.03 -14.97 17.72
C MET A 141 -9.65 -15.67 16.52
N TYR A 142 -10.95 -15.97 16.62
CA TYR A 142 -11.74 -16.54 15.54
C TYR A 142 -12.10 -15.49 14.49
N ASP A 143 -12.47 -14.28 14.95
CA ASP A 143 -12.82 -13.19 14.05
C ASP A 143 -11.56 -12.61 13.37
N HIS A 144 -11.67 -12.41 12.06
CA HIS A 144 -10.66 -11.72 11.26
C HIS A 144 -10.89 -10.20 11.31
N VAL A 145 -9.80 -9.44 11.22
CA VAL A 145 -9.85 -7.98 11.10
C VAL A 145 -9.96 -7.63 9.62
N GLN A 146 -11.12 -7.11 9.23
CA GLN A 146 -11.40 -6.65 7.87
C GLN A 146 -10.85 -5.24 7.63
N PRO A 147 -10.45 -4.90 6.39
CA PRO A 147 -10.04 -3.54 6.05
C PRO A 147 -11.26 -2.59 6.06
N ILE A 148 -11.02 -1.30 6.33
CA ILE A 148 -12.05 -0.26 6.47
C ILE A 148 -13.01 -0.25 5.26
N TYR A 149 -12.48 -0.40 4.05
CA TYR A 149 -13.25 -0.34 2.80
C TYR A 149 -13.65 -1.72 2.27
N GLN A 150 -13.50 -2.80 3.06
CA GLN A 150 -13.76 -4.20 2.65
C GLN A 150 -12.98 -4.67 1.41
N GLN A 151 -11.98 -3.89 0.98
CA GLN A 151 -11.09 -4.15 -0.15
C GLN A 151 -9.80 -3.33 0.02
N PRO A 152 -8.72 -3.65 -0.73
CA PRO A 152 -7.54 -2.81 -0.83
C PRO A 152 -7.86 -1.39 -1.31
N ILE A 153 -7.16 -0.41 -0.74
CA ILE A 153 -7.15 0.97 -1.22
C ILE A 153 -6.45 1.05 -2.58
N PHE A 154 -5.35 0.31 -2.72
CA PHE A 154 -4.53 0.30 -3.91
C PHE A 154 -3.96 -1.11 -4.13
N VAL A 155 -3.92 -1.54 -5.38
CA VAL A 155 -3.30 -2.79 -5.81
C VAL A 155 -2.16 -2.45 -6.76
N PHE A 156 -0.98 -2.96 -6.46
CA PHE A 156 0.22 -2.82 -7.25
C PHE A 156 0.56 -4.15 -7.92
N SER A 157 0.58 -4.16 -9.24
CA SER A 157 1.05 -5.28 -10.06
C SER A 157 1.83 -4.67 -11.22
N GLN A 158 3.07 -5.10 -11.43
CA GLN A 158 3.87 -4.65 -12.57
C GLN A 158 4.43 -5.81 -13.37
N ASP A 159 4.05 -5.84 -14.64
CA ASP A 159 4.33 -6.94 -15.56
C ASP A 159 5.81 -7.04 -15.95
N LYS A 160 6.57 -5.95 -15.87
CA LYS A 160 7.95 -5.89 -16.40
C LYS A 160 9.01 -6.43 -15.44
N ASN A 161 8.87 -6.15 -14.14
CA ASN A 161 9.94 -6.43 -13.15
C ASN A 161 9.51 -7.36 -12.01
N ASN A 162 8.26 -7.83 -11.96
CA ASN A 162 7.72 -8.59 -10.83
C ASN A 162 7.96 -7.91 -9.46
N ALA A 163 8.02 -6.58 -9.47
CA ALA A 163 8.27 -5.79 -8.27
C ALA A 163 7.12 -5.90 -7.28
N ARG A 164 7.44 -5.81 -5.99
CA ARG A 164 6.48 -5.77 -4.89
C ARG A 164 6.71 -4.55 -4.02
N LEU A 165 5.64 -4.09 -3.38
CA LEU A 165 5.74 -3.04 -2.38
C LEU A 165 6.45 -3.60 -1.14
N SER A 166 7.38 -2.83 -0.58
CA SER A 166 8.21 -3.22 0.56
C SER A 166 7.99 -2.36 1.80
N ARG A 167 7.67 -1.08 1.62
CA ARG A 167 7.56 -0.07 2.68
C ARG A 167 6.42 0.91 2.42
N ILE A 168 5.88 1.47 3.49
CA ILE A 168 4.83 2.49 3.46
C ILE A 168 5.11 3.57 4.49
N VAL A 169 4.91 4.82 4.07
CA VAL A 169 4.91 6.02 4.91
C VAL A 169 3.76 6.89 4.44
N VAL A 170 3.10 7.57 5.37
CA VAL A 170 2.00 8.49 5.07
C VAL A 170 2.35 9.86 5.61
N ASP A 171 2.11 10.88 4.79
CA ASP A 171 1.99 12.26 5.25
C ASP A 171 0.49 12.56 5.38
N GLU A 172 0.05 12.71 6.63
CA GLU A 172 -1.36 12.75 7.03
C GLU A 172 -1.90 14.18 7.03
N ASP A 173 -3.21 14.33 6.80
CA ASP A 173 -3.96 15.60 6.94
C ASP A 173 -3.45 16.77 6.07
N ILE A 174 -3.07 16.51 4.82
CA ILE A 174 -2.67 17.57 3.89
C ILE A 174 -3.89 18.30 3.36
N THR A 175 -4.05 19.57 3.76
CA THR A 175 -5.19 20.41 3.36
C THR A 175 -4.96 21.02 1.98
N GLY A 176 -5.88 20.76 1.04
CA GLY A 176 -5.94 21.41 -0.26
C GLY A 176 -6.55 22.81 -0.20
N VAL A 177 -6.55 23.50 -1.34
CA VAL A 177 -7.10 24.87 -1.49
C VAL A 177 -8.61 24.92 -1.20
N ASP A 178 -9.34 23.84 -1.47
CA ASP A 178 -10.76 23.72 -1.19
C ASP A 178 -11.07 23.41 0.29
N GLY A 179 -10.03 23.29 1.14
CA GLY A 179 -10.15 22.92 2.55
C GLY A 179 -10.31 21.41 2.79
N SER A 180 -10.35 20.59 1.74
CA SER A 180 -10.40 19.14 1.90
C SER A 180 -9.04 18.58 2.35
N THR A 181 -9.06 17.58 3.22
CA THR A 181 -7.86 16.96 3.78
C THR A 181 -7.56 15.62 3.11
N HIS A 182 -6.29 15.40 2.75
CA HIS A 182 -5.83 14.22 2.02
C HIS A 182 -4.67 13.54 2.75
N ASP A 183 -4.71 12.21 2.81
CA ASP A 183 -3.56 11.42 3.22
C ASP A 183 -2.72 11.08 1.97
N VAL A 184 -1.45 11.47 1.99
CA VAL A 184 -0.52 11.19 0.90
C VAL A 184 0.34 9.98 1.25
N ILE A 185 0.12 8.88 0.53
CA ILE A 185 0.77 7.59 0.78
C ILE A 185 2.00 7.45 -0.12
N PHE A 186 3.16 7.28 0.50
CA PHE A 186 4.41 6.96 -0.16
C PHE A 186 4.75 5.49 0.05
N MET A 187 5.02 4.76 -1.03
CA MET A 187 5.35 3.35 -0.98
C MET A 187 6.68 3.06 -1.66
N GLY A 188 7.56 2.35 -0.96
CA GLY A 188 8.80 1.83 -1.52
C GLY A 188 8.57 0.46 -2.16
N THR A 189 9.33 0.14 -3.18
CA THR A 189 9.33 -1.17 -3.84
C THR A 189 10.62 -1.96 -3.56
N ASP A 190 10.61 -3.24 -3.88
CA ASP A 190 11.81 -4.08 -3.88
C ASP A 190 12.74 -3.88 -5.08
N ASP A 191 12.35 -3.08 -6.07
CA ASP A 191 13.19 -2.63 -7.20
C ASP A 191 13.66 -1.17 -7.08
N GLY A 192 13.49 -0.53 -5.91
CA GLY A 192 14.12 0.77 -5.62
C GLY A 192 13.35 1.98 -6.09
N ARG A 193 12.07 1.80 -6.40
CA ARG A 193 11.14 2.88 -6.73
C ARG A 193 10.39 3.36 -5.51
N VAL A 194 9.88 4.58 -5.61
CA VAL A 194 8.92 5.16 -4.67
C VAL A 194 7.71 5.64 -5.44
N LEU A 195 6.55 5.08 -5.10
CA LEU A 195 5.26 5.52 -5.59
C LEU A 195 4.67 6.53 -4.61
N LYS A 196 4.01 7.56 -5.14
CA LYS A 196 3.21 8.52 -4.40
C LYS A 196 1.76 8.35 -4.83
N VAL A 197 0.86 8.09 -3.88
CA VAL A 197 -0.55 7.78 -4.13
C VAL A 197 -1.41 8.58 -3.17
N ILE A 198 -2.53 9.06 -3.67
CA ILE A 198 -3.67 9.50 -2.86
C ILE A 198 -4.85 8.60 -3.15
N TYR A 199 -5.88 8.67 -2.33
CA TYR A 199 -7.15 8.02 -2.65
C TYR A 199 -8.31 8.94 -2.32
N ASN A 200 -9.32 8.90 -3.18
CA ASN A 200 -10.57 9.62 -2.96
C ASN A 200 -11.62 8.63 -2.47
N GLU A 201 -12.34 9.01 -1.43
CA GLU A 201 -13.52 8.28 -0.94
C GLU A 201 -14.71 8.61 -1.85
N ASP A 202 -15.44 7.57 -2.27
CA ASP A 202 -16.70 7.69 -3.00
C ASP A 202 -17.85 7.48 -2.02
N ASP A 203 -18.40 8.59 -1.52
CA ASP A 203 -19.46 8.63 -0.50
C ASP A 203 -20.70 7.80 -0.89
N ALA A 204 -20.94 7.60 -2.19
CA ALA A 204 -22.10 6.88 -2.68
C ALA A 204 -21.92 5.35 -2.71
N ALA A 205 -20.68 4.86 -2.69
CA ALA A 205 -20.38 3.47 -3.03
C ALA A 205 -19.57 2.71 -1.97
N GLU A 206 -19.23 3.33 -0.83
CA GLU A 206 -18.28 2.81 0.17
C GLU A 206 -16.96 2.32 -0.46
N LYS A 207 -16.61 2.91 -1.61
CA LYS A 207 -15.44 2.56 -2.40
C LYS A 207 -14.40 3.65 -2.30
N VAL A 208 -13.17 3.25 -2.52
CA VAL A 208 -12.02 4.14 -2.63
C VAL A 208 -11.40 4.01 -4.01
N ASN A 209 -11.01 5.15 -4.57
CA ASN A 209 -10.33 5.22 -5.84
C ASN A 209 -8.95 5.83 -5.63
N ALA A 210 -7.91 4.99 -5.69
CA ALA A 210 -6.54 5.43 -5.62
C ALA A 210 -6.07 6.07 -6.93
N VAL A 211 -5.28 7.13 -6.81
CA VAL A 211 -4.65 7.84 -7.92
C VAL A 211 -3.14 7.85 -7.69
N VAL A 212 -2.40 7.29 -8.64
CA VAL A 212 -0.93 7.34 -8.64
C VAL A 212 -0.49 8.71 -9.15
N LEU A 213 0.16 9.47 -8.27
CA LEU A 213 0.65 10.82 -8.55
C LEU A 213 2.07 10.78 -9.13
N GLU A 214 2.94 9.94 -8.54
CA GLU A 214 4.34 9.77 -8.97
C GLU A 214 4.76 8.30 -8.88
N ASP A 215 5.63 7.86 -9.79
CA ASP A 215 6.37 6.59 -9.76
C ASP A 215 7.83 6.90 -10.10
N LEU A 216 8.68 6.95 -9.09
CA LEU A 216 10.05 7.45 -9.20
C LEU A 216 11.07 6.35 -8.98
N GLU A 217 12.05 6.23 -9.86
CA GLU A 217 13.26 5.46 -9.58
C GLU A 217 14.18 6.26 -8.64
N VAL A 218 14.38 5.73 -7.43
CA VAL A 218 15.08 6.46 -6.36
C VAL A 218 16.43 5.83 -6.11
N LEU A 219 16.50 4.52 -5.84
CA LEU A 219 17.74 3.86 -5.47
C LEU A 219 18.55 3.37 -6.69
N GLY A 220 17.91 3.19 -7.85
CA GLY A 220 18.57 2.66 -9.05
C GLY A 220 18.97 1.19 -8.92
N ASN A 221 19.31 0.55 -10.04
CA ASN A 221 19.89 -0.81 -10.10
C ASN A 221 19.07 -1.88 -9.36
N ALA A 222 17.73 -1.81 -9.40
CA ALA A 222 16.84 -2.77 -8.75
C ALA A 222 17.12 -3.00 -7.25
N LYS A 223 17.61 -1.98 -6.53
CA LYS A 223 17.91 -2.06 -5.10
C LYS A 223 16.67 -1.90 -4.24
N ARG A 224 16.37 -2.86 -3.36
CA ARG A 224 15.19 -2.81 -2.49
C ARG A 224 15.17 -1.57 -1.58
N VAL A 225 14.00 -0.95 -1.46
CA VAL A 225 13.73 -0.01 -0.37
C VAL A 225 13.60 -0.79 0.93
N VAL A 226 14.58 -0.63 1.82
CA VAL A 226 14.70 -1.33 3.11
C VAL A 226 13.91 -0.63 4.20
N ASN A 227 13.82 0.70 4.15
CA ASN A 227 13.02 1.47 5.10
C ASN A 227 12.66 2.85 4.54
N MET A 228 11.63 3.47 5.11
CA MET A 228 11.20 4.83 4.75
C MET A 228 10.71 5.59 5.98
N TYR A 229 10.95 6.89 6.01
CA TYR A 229 10.47 7.77 7.07
C TYR A 229 10.00 9.11 6.51
N ARG A 230 8.95 9.66 7.11
CA ARG A 230 8.59 11.07 6.92
C ARG A 230 9.40 11.91 7.90
N TYR A 231 10.13 12.88 7.39
CA TYR A 231 10.87 13.86 8.16
C TYR A 231 10.35 15.26 7.85
N ARG A 232 9.98 16.02 8.89
CA ARG A 232 9.62 17.44 8.75
C ARG A 232 10.43 18.24 9.75
N GLU A 233 11.20 19.17 9.22
CA GLU A 233 11.88 20.20 10.01
C GLU A 233 10.90 21.37 10.18
N GLU A 234 10.91 22.01 11.36
CA GLU A 234 10.02 23.14 11.63
C GLU A 234 10.22 24.26 10.60
N GLY A 235 9.12 24.80 10.07
CA GLY A 235 9.14 25.84 9.04
C GLY A 235 9.62 25.39 7.65
N LYS A 236 9.83 24.09 7.41
CA LYS A 236 10.19 23.55 6.08
C LYS A 236 9.21 22.47 5.61
N PRO A 237 9.05 22.32 4.28
CA PRO A 237 8.27 21.22 3.73
C PRO A 237 8.81 19.85 4.18
N ALA A 238 7.90 18.89 4.37
CA ALA A 238 8.28 17.52 4.68
C ALA A 238 9.13 16.90 3.55
N LYS A 239 9.92 15.89 3.94
CA LYS A 239 10.71 15.04 3.07
C LYS A 239 10.45 13.58 3.41
N ILE A 240 10.53 12.72 2.40
CA ILE A 240 10.54 11.28 2.55
C ILE A 240 11.97 10.79 2.47
N VAL A 241 12.48 10.28 3.60
CA VAL A 241 13.79 9.64 3.69
C VAL A 241 13.63 8.19 3.25
N VAL A 242 14.34 7.80 2.20
CA VAL A 242 14.34 6.46 1.59
C VAL A 242 15.67 5.79 1.87
N ILE A 243 15.63 4.63 2.50
CA ILE A 243 16.81 3.87 2.93
C ILE A 243 16.87 2.59 2.10
N GLY A 244 17.96 2.42 1.35
CA GLY A 244 18.37 1.15 0.74
C GLY A 244 19.55 0.54 1.48
N ASP A 245 20.06 -0.58 0.98
CA ASP A 245 21.21 -1.28 1.61
C ASP A 245 22.50 -0.45 1.61
N GLU A 246 22.72 0.38 0.59
CA GLU A 246 24.00 1.10 0.38
C GLU A 246 23.87 2.62 0.37
N GLN A 247 22.65 3.17 0.43
CA GLN A 247 22.44 4.61 0.28
C GLN A 247 21.16 5.07 0.96
N ILE A 248 21.15 6.36 1.33
CA ILE A 248 19.99 7.06 1.87
C ILE A 248 19.71 8.26 0.98
N LYS A 249 18.45 8.43 0.56
CA LYS A 249 18.02 9.59 -0.24
C LYS A 249 16.87 10.31 0.45
N ALA A 250 16.86 11.63 0.38
CA ALA A 250 15.75 12.45 0.87
C ALA A 250 15.00 13.04 -0.32
N LEU A 251 13.71 12.71 -0.44
CA LEU A 251 12.83 13.17 -1.50
C LEU A 251 11.93 14.30 -0.96
N PRO A 252 11.81 15.43 -1.66
CA PRO A 252 10.73 16.38 -1.40
C PRO A 252 9.36 15.68 -1.54
N VAL A 253 8.39 16.03 -0.70
CA VAL A 253 7.02 15.46 -0.79
C VAL A 253 6.25 15.91 -2.03
N HIS A 254 6.73 16.94 -2.74
CA HIS A 254 6.09 17.53 -3.91
C HIS A 254 7.13 18.00 -4.93
N ARG A 255 6.72 18.16 -6.19
CA ARG A 255 7.55 18.66 -7.29
C ARG A 255 6.85 19.74 -8.11
N CYS A 256 5.99 20.54 -7.47
CA CYS A 256 5.16 21.57 -8.13
C CYS A 256 5.96 22.47 -9.09
N ASN A 257 7.20 22.84 -8.73
CA ASN A 257 8.05 23.71 -9.55
C ASN A 257 8.42 23.15 -10.93
N LEU A 258 8.24 21.84 -11.19
CA LEU A 258 8.55 21.21 -12.47
C LEU A 258 7.51 21.49 -13.55
N VAL A 259 6.27 21.85 -13.17
CA VAL A 259 5.20 22.17 -14.12
C VAL A 259 5.02 23.67 -14.25
N LYS A 260 4.79 24.13 -15.48
CA LYS A 260 4.79 25.56 -15.87
C LYS A 260 3.46 26.04 -16.47
N SER A 261 2.42 25.22 -16.43
CA SER A 261 1.09 25.58 -16.90
C SER A 261 0.03 25.27 -15.83
N CYS A 262 -1.05 26.06 -15.81
CA CYS A 262 -2.18 25.82 -14.91
C CYS A 262 -2.74 24.41 -15.09
N ARG A 263 -2.92 24.00 -16.35
CA ARG A 263 -3.46 22.67 -16.69
C ARG A 263 -2.59 21.55 -16.17
N ASP A 264 -1.28 21.63 -16.36
CA ASP A 264 -0.37 20.59 -15.89
C ASP A 264 -0.28 20.56 -14.36
N CYS A 265 -0.31 21.72 -13.71
CA CYS A 265 -0.37 21.83 -12.25
C CYS A 265 -1.61 21.16 -11.67
N VAL A 266 -2.80 21.48 -12.19
CA VAL A 266 -4.05 20.87 -11.74
C VAL A 266 -4.09 19.37 -12.08
N LYS A 267 -3.57 18.97 -13.25
CA LYS A 267 -3.48 17.57 -13.67
C LYS A 267 -2.54 16.73 -12.80
N LEU A 268 -1.66 17.34 -12.00
CA LEU A 268 -0.89 16.61 -11.00
C LEU A 268 -1.78 15.93 -9.98
N GLN A 269 -2.98 16.48 -9.69
CA GLN A 269 -3.86 16.00 -8.62
C GLN A 269 -3.16 15.92 -7.26
N ASP A 270 -2.11 16.71 -7.08
CA ASP A 270 -1.25 16.66 -5.92
C ASP A 270 -1.76 17.67 -4.88
N PRO A 271 -2.19 17.24 -3.68
CA PRO A 271 -2.73 18.16 -2.67
C PRO A 271 -1.70 19.21 -2.23
N TYR A 272 -0.40 18.97 -2.43
CA TYR A 272 0.62 19.99 -2.19
C TYR A 272 0.66 21.07 -3.26
N CYS A 273 0.18 20.82 -4.48
CA CYS A 273 0.41 21.71 -5.63
C CYS A 273 -0.85 22.45 -6.05
N ALA A 274 -0.76 23.78 -6.14
CA ALA A 274 -1.81 24.63 -6.66
C ALA A 274 -1.25 25.69 -7.60
N TRP A 275 -2.03 26.10 -8.61
CA TRP A 275 -1.64 27.14 -9.54
C TRP A 275 -1.97 28.52 -8.98
N ASP A 276 -0.98 29.40 -8.87
CA ASP A 276 -1.16 30.80 -8.45
C ASP A 276 -1.57 31.68 -9.64
N THR A 277 -2.78 32.25 -9.59
CA THR A 277 -3.33 33.13 -10.64
C THR A 277 -3.03 34.61 -10.44
N MET A 278 -2.47 35.02 -9.29
CA MET A 278 -2.32 36.44 -8.93
C MET A 278 -0.86 36.87 -8.77
N GLY A 279 0.03 35.95 -8.38
CA GLY A 279 1.38 36.30 -7.98
C GLY A 279 2.41 36.17 -9.10
N LYS A 280 2.48 35.02 -9.80
CA LYS A 280 3.60 34.71 -10.72
C LYS A 280 3.36 33.65 -11.82
N ASP A 281 2.11 33.25 -12.13
CA ASP A 281 1.80 32.21 -13.12
C ASP A 281 2.67 30.94 -12.97
N HIS A 282 2.65 30.35 -11.78
CA HIS A 282 3.45 29.16 -11.48
C HIS A 282 2.71 28.21 -10.54
N CYS A 283 3.12 26.94 -10.60
CA CYS A 283 2.61 25.91 -9.71
C CYS A 283 3.39 25.94 -8.39
N PHE A 284 2.68 26.25 -7.31
CA PHE A 284 3.22 26.55 -5.99
C PHE A 284 2.89 25.45 -4.97
N ASN A 285 3.68 25.36 -3.88
CA ASN A 285 3.40 24.46 -2.76
C ASN A 285 2.54 25.12 -1.68
N VAL A 286 1.31 24.63 -1.48
CA VAL A 286 0.36 25.15 -0.48
C VAL A 286 0.78 24.93 0.98
N ASP A 287 1.59 23.91 1.28
CA ASP A 287 2.07 23.53 2.62
C ASP A 287 3.28 24.36 3.11
N SER A 288 3.73 25.35 2.34
CA SER A 288 4.91 26.17 2.67
C SER A 288 4.64 27.32 3.65
N GLY A 289 3.42 27.43 4.20
CA GLY A 289 3.07 28.45 5.20
C GLY A 289 2.89 29.87 4.66
N SER A 290 3.18 30.12 3.38
CA SER A 290 2.82 31.37 2.67
C SER A 290 1.41 31.35 2.09
N TYR A 291 0.61 30.35 2.47
CA TYR A 291 -0.82 30.32 2.20
C TYR A 291 -1.50 31.41 3.04
N GLU A 292 -1.46 32.65 2.55
CA GLU A 292 -2.44 33.65 2.97
C GLU A 292 -3.82 33.11 2.59
N ASN A 293 -4.83 33.26 3.44
CA ASN A 293 -6.22 32.75 3.30
C ASN A 293 -7.00 33.28 2.07
N LYS A 294 -6.33 33.50 0.94
CA LYS A 294 -6.84 33.97 -0.34
C LYS A 294 -7.15 32.76 -1.24
N HIS A 295 -8.11 31.94 -0.82
CA HIS A 295 -8.61 30.78 -1.58
C HIS A 295 -8.96 31.13 -3.04
N SER A 296 -9.34 32.39 -3.30
CA SER A 296 -9.70 32.89 -4.64
C SER A 296 -8.53 33.06 -5.61
N CYS A 297 -7.27 32.91 -5.16
CA CYS A 297 -6.07 33.16 -5.99
C CYS A 297 -5.35 31.88 -6.41
N TYR A 298 -5.87 30.72 -6.02
CA TYR A 298 -5.24 29.43 -6.28
C TYR A 298 -6.21 28.49 -7.00
N VAL A 299 -5.71 27.78 -8.00
CA VAL A 299 -6.46 26.76 -8.74
C VAL A 299 -5.87 25.40 -8.44
N GLN A 300 -6.68 24.53 -7.83
CA GLN A 300 -6.34 23.15 -7.53
C GLN A 300 -7.61 22.30 -7.67
N ASP A 301 -7.46 21.08 -8.15
CA ASP A 301 -8.52 20.07 -8.13
C ASP A 301 -7.89 18.68 -7.95
N VAL A 302 -7.82 18.22 -6.70
CA VAL A 302 -7.18 16.95 -6.34
C VAL A 302 -7.98 15.75 -6.84
N ARG A 303 -9.32 15.85 -6.83
CA ARG A 303 -10.22 14.73 -7.13
C ARG A 303 -10.27 14.37 -8.62
N SER A 304 -10.43 15.35 -9.51
CA SER A 304 -10.61 15.13 -10.95
C SER A 304 -9.41 15.53 -11.81
N GLY A 305 -8.51 16.36 -11.30
CA GLY A 305 -7.36 16.88 -12.03
C GLY A 305 -7.75 17.84 -13.15
N LYS A 306 -8.92 18.51 -13.03
CA LYS A 306 -9.44 19.44 -14.04
C LYS A 306 -10.04 20.67 -13.37
N SER A 307 -9.86 21.83 -14.00
CA SER A 307 -10.51 23.07 -13.58
C SER A 307 -10.85 23.93 -14.79
N SER A 308 -12.05 24.53 -14.78
CA SER A 308 -12.49 25.51 -15.78
C SER A 308 -11.77 26.85 -15.64
N LEU A 309 -11.14 27.11 -14.49
CA LEU A 309 -10.38 28.33 -14.20
C LEU A 309 -9.02 28.34 -14.92
N CYS A 310 -8.53 27.18 -15.36
CA CYS A 310 -7.35 27.15 -16.22
C CYS A 310 -7.72 27.57 -17.64
N PRO A 311 -7.01 28.55 -18.24
CA PRO A 311 -7.28 28.98 -19.60
C PRO A 311 -7.36 27.80 -20.57
N GLN A 312 -8.36 27.83 -21.45
CA GLN A 312 -8.34 26.99 -22.65
C GLN A 312 -7.24 27.55 -23.55
N LEU A 313 -6.40 26.69 -24.13
CA LEU A 313 -5.54 27.13 -25.23
C LEU A 313 -6.47 27.67 -26.32
N ILE A 314 -6.61 28.99 -26.41
CA ILE A 314 -7.06 29.60 -27.64
C ILE A 314 -5.89 29.36 -28.58
N SER A 315 -6.02 28.38 -29.47
CA SER A 315 -5.22 28.34 -30.68
C SER A 315 -5.61 29.58 -31.48
N HIS A 316 -4.98 30.72 -31.19
CA HIS A 316 -4.94 31.85 -32.10
C HIS A 316 -4.11 31.42 -33.32
N LEU A 317 -4.70 30.60 -34.18
CA LEU A 317 -4.52 30.80 -35.60
C LEU A 317 -5.45 31.96 -35.92
N GLY A 318 -4.87 33.14 -36.03
CA GLY A 318 -5.59 34.31 -36.51
C GLY A 318 -6.10 34.01 -37.91
N ASP A 319 -7.42 33.94 -38.05
CA ASP A 319 -8.08 34.28 -39.30
C ASP A 319 -8.00 35.81 -39.42
N GLU A 320 -6.94 36.32 -40.03
CA GLU A 320 -6.95 37.59 -40.73
C GLU A 320 -6.39 37.41 -42.14
N ASP A 321 -7.32 37.53 -43.08
CA ASP A 321 -7.25 38.08 -44.44
C ASP A 321 -6.03 37.86 -45.34
N GLY A 322 -6.34 37.52 -46.59
CA GLY A 322 -5.36 37.16 -47.62
C GLY A 322 -4.46 38.31 -48.07
N SER A 323 -3.18 38.00 -48.31
CA SER A 323 -2.43 38.41 -49.52
C SER A 323 -0.98 37.91 -49.51
N ASN A 324 -0.60 37.27 -50.63
CA ASN A 324 0.71 37.12 -51.27
C ASN A 324 2.04 37.03 -50.47
N GLY A 325 2.78 35.94 -50.78
CA GLY A 325 4.25 35.86 -50.79
C GLY A 325 4.84 35.23 -49.52
N THR A 326 5.87 34.38 -49.52
CA THR A 326 6.80 33.90 -50.54
C THR A 326 7.44 32.63 -49.96
N MET A 327 7.77 31.64 -50.79
CA MET A 327 8.61 30.50 -50.38
C MET A 327 9.99 30.98 -49.90
N LEU A 328 10.44 30.51 -48.74
CA LEU A 328 11.85 30.28 -48.48
C LEU A 328 12.04 28.97 -47.70
N SER A 329 12.85 28.10 -48.29
CA SER A 329 13.42 26.88 -47.76
C SER A 329 14.60 27.17 -46.83
N GLY A 330 14.84 26.31 -45.83
CA GLY A 330 16.19 26.13 -45.30
C GLY A 330 16.37 25.79 -43.82
N ILE A 331 16.56 24.49 -43.55
CA ILE A 331 17.65 23.89 -42.74
C ILE A 331 17.54 23.86 -41.19
N SER A 332 17.65 22.60 -40.68
CA SER A 332 18.15 22.05 -39.39
C SER A 332 18.15 22.93 -38.15
N GLY A 333 17.63 22.53 -36.99
CA GLY A 333 17.75 21.21 -36.37
C GLY A 333 18.45 21.42 -35.02
N ASP A 334 17.74 21.23 -33.92
CA ASP A 334 18.30 20.71 -32.67
C ASP A 334 17.16 20.24 -31.75
N SER A 335 17.14 18.94 -31.53
CA SER A 335 16.19 18.22 -30.70
C SER A 335 16.62 18.27 -29.24
N LEU A 336 15.98 19.11 -28.44
CA LEU A 336 16.01 18.97 -26.98
C LEU A 336 15.02 17.86 -26.56
N GLN A 337 15.56 16.67 -26.31
CA GLN A 337 14.85 15.59 -25.64
C GLN A 337 14.53 16.01 -24.20
N ALA A 338 13.32 16.50 -23.97
CA ALA A 338 12.70 16.46 -22.65
C ALA A 338 12.24 15.01 -22.41
N ASN A 339 12.94 14.28 -21.54
CA ASN A 339 12.49 12.99 -21.04
C ASN A 339 11.14 13.19 -20.33
N GLY A 340 10.07 12.86 -21.04
CA GLY A 340 8.71 12.99 -20.57
C GLY A 340 8.43 12.05 -19.40
N LEU A 341 7.69 12.57 -18.42
CA LEU A 341 6.89 11.78 -17.48
C LEU A 341 5.87 10.96 -18.28
N GLN A 342 6.29 9.78 -18.74
CA GLN A 342 5.43 8.87 -19.46
C GLN A 342 4.49 8.18 -18.46
N ARG A 343 3.30 8.76 -18.26
CA ARG A 343 2.19 8.07 -17.60
C ARG A 343 1.88 6.79 -18.37
N TYR A 344 1.94 5.65 -17.72
CA TYR A 344 1.26 4.45 -18.21
C TYR A 344 -0.26 4.65 -18.04
N PRO A 345 -1.08 4.32 -19.05
CA PRO A 345 -2.53 4.39 -18.91
C PRO A 345 -2.99 3.43 -17.82
N THR A 346 -3.80 3.92 -16.89
CA THR A 346 -4.61 3.08 -16.00
C THR A 346 -5.55 2.26 -16.88
N VAL A 347 -5.34 0.94 -16.93
CA VAL A 347 -6.26 0.03 -17.62
C VAL A 347 -7.54 -0.05 -16.77
N PRO A 348 -8.72 0.30 -17.30
CA PRO A 348 -9.96 0.07 -16.57
C PRO A 348 -10.19 -1.45 -16.43
N PHE A 349 -10.55 -1.88 -15.22
CA PHE A 349 -10.90 -3.24 -14.88
C PHE A 349 -11.98 -3.77 -15.85
N ARG A 350 -11.61 -4.63 -16.79
CA ARG A 350 -12.57 -5.43 -17.56
C ARG A 350 -12.72 -6.79 -16.89
N ARG A 351 -13.99 -7.20 -16.71
CA ARG A 351 -14.43 -8.50 -16.18
C ARG A 351 -13.57 -9.64 -16.75
N PHE A 352 -12.88 -10.36 -15.88
CA PHE A 352 -12.39 -11.71 -16.18
C PHE A 352 -13.59 -12.65 -16.20
N SER A 353 -14.15 -12.89 -17.37
CA SER A 353 -15.00 -14.05 -17.63
C SER A 353 -14.67 -14.64 -18.99
N ARG A 354 -14.39 -15.95 -18.97
CA ARG A 354 -14.15 -16.90 -20.09
C ARG A 354 -12.73 -17.01 -20.66
N PHE A 355 -12.04 -18.08 -20.25
CA PHE A 355 -11.41 -19.09 -21.12
C PHE A 355 -11.74 -20.44 -20.47
N ILE A 356 -12.83 -21.12 -20.87
CA ILE A 356 -12.92 -22.16 -21.91
C ILE A 356 -11.80 -23.22 -21.81
N TYR A 357 -12.24 -24.41 -21.41
CA TYR A 357 -11.58 -25.71 -21.49
C TYR A 357 -10.89 -25.93 -22.84
N GLY A 358 -9.63 -26.36 -22.80
CA GLY A 358 -8.95 -27.02 -23.91
C GLY A 358 -8.63 -28.45 -23.50
N GLU A 359 -9.55 -29.37 -23.79
CA GLU A 359 -9.25 -30.81 -23.82
C GLU A 359 -8.16 -31.05 -24.88
N THR A 360 -7.04 -31.66 -24.47
CA THR A 360 -6.11 -32.26 -25.43
C THR A 360 -6.28 -33.77 -25.40
N SER A 361 -6.86 -34.24 -26.50
CA SER A 361 -7.05 -35.64 -26.88
C SER A 361 -5.73 -36.40 -26.83
N VAL A 362 -5.72 -37.47 -26.02
CA VAL A 362 -4.74 -38.55 -26.11
C VAL A 362 -5.05 -39.35 -27.37
N LYS A 363 -4.10 -39.40 -28.31
CA LYS A 363 -4.09 -40.39 -29.40
C LYS A 363 -2.87 -41.29 -29.24
N ASP A 364 -3.15 -42.54 -28.97
CA ASP A 364 -2.24 -43.67 -29.08
C ASP A 364 -1.59 -43.73 -30.47
N LYS A 365 -0.27 -43.93 -30.49
CA LYS A 365 0.42 -44.68 -31.56
C LYS A 365 1.61 -45.44 -30.97
N ALA A 366 1.50 -46.76 -31.06
CA ALA A 366 2.51 -47.71 -30.65
C ALA A 366 3.56 -47.99 -31.74
N HIS A 367 4.69 -48.53 -31.26
CA HIS A 367 5.84 -49.15 -31.94
C HIS A 367 6.86 -48.21 -32.65
N SER A 368 8.17 -48.32 -32.40
CA SER A 368 8.96 -49.56 -32.33
C SER A 368 10.30 -49.43 -31.57
N ARG A 369 10.80 -50.63 -31.22
CA ARG A 369 12.01 -51.08 -30.50
C ARG A 369 13.32 -50.26 -30.62
N GLY A 370 14.05 -50.23 -29.51
CA GLY A 370 15.49 -49.99 -29.46
C GLY A 370 16.07 -50.25 -28.05
N HIS A 371 16.50 -51.49 -27.81
CA HIS A 371 17.29 -51.89 -26.64
C HIS A 371 18.71 -51.30 -26.71
N ILE A 372 19.19 -50.61 -25.67
CA ILE A 372 20.59 -50.67 -25.21
C ILE A 372 20.63 -50.55 -23.68
N THR A 373 21.30 -51.52 -23.05
CA THR A 373 21.60 -51.66 -21.63
C THR A 373 22.93 -51.02 -21.22
N ALA A 374 23.00 -50.67 -19.92
CA ALA A 374 24.20 -50.42 -19.09
C ALA A 374 24.89 -49.05 -19.31
N THR A 375 25.40 -48.32 -18.32
CA THR A 375 26.02 -48.66 -17.03
C THR A 375 25.95 -47.45 -16.09
N THR A 376 25.93 -47.74 -14.79
CA THR A 376 26.21 -46.86 -13.65
C THR A 376 27.54 -46.11 -13.76
N ASP A 377 27.60 -44.85 -13.31
CA ASP A 377 28.71 -44.44 -12.44
C ASP A 377 28.34 -43.30 -11.48
N LYS A 378 28.61 -43.56 -10.19
CA LYS A 378 28.51 -42.62 -9.07
C LYS A 378 29.81 -41.82 -9.02
N LYS A 379 29.75 -40.49 -8.87
CA LYS A 379 30.84 -39.75 -8.22
C LYS A 379 30.33 -38.64 -7.32
N ILE A 380 30.32 -38.97 -6.03
CA ILE A 380 30.28 -38.07 -4.89
C ILE A 380 31.67 -37.43 -4.78
N ARG A 381 31.75 -36.10 -4.62
CA ARG A 381 32.85 -35.45 -3.90
C ARG A 381 32.29 -34.35 -2.99
N LYS A 382 32.32 -34.65 -1.69
CA LYS A 382 32.36 -33.68 -0.58
C LYS A 382 33.59 -32.79 -0.75
N VAL A 383 33.44 -31.50 -0.44
CA VAL A 383 34.55 -30.62 -0.06
C VAL A 383 34.26 -30.19 1.38
N GLU A 384 35.15 -30.58 2.29
CA GLU A 384 35.22 -30.17 3.68
C GLU A 384 36.12 -28.94 3.82
N GLU A 385 35.64 -27.99 4.63
CA GLU A 385 36.37 -27.09 5.55
C GLU A 385 37.75 -26.53 5.16
N ARG A 386 37.79 -25.24 4.82
CA ARG A 386 38.33 -24.16 5.68
C ARG A 386 37.90 -22.79 5.19
#